data_AF-A0A166EQ67-F1
#
_entry.id   AF-A0A166EQ67-F1
#
_cell.length_a   1.000
_cell.length_b   1.000
_cell.length_c   1.000
_cell.angle_alpha   90.00
_cell.angle_beta   90.00
_cell.angle_gamma   90.00
#
_symmetry.space_group_name_H-M   'P 1'
#
loop_
_entity.id
_entity.type
_entity.pdbx_description
1 polymer ?
#
loop_
_entity_poly.entity_id
_entity_poly.type
_entity_poly.pdbx_seq_one_letter_code
_entity_poly.pdbx_strand_id
1 'polypeptide(L)'
;KTTKADPTDPECNLFNLYLDEYDTKWTSQINQLDYLVISSGHWFYRPVIFYENETISGCQYCALPNTTQLPLYYGYTKALRTSLRAILENFKGLAFLRSFSPQHFEGGPWDKGGDCVRTRPYRRNETIPEGADLKIHDIQVEEFRAAEEEMKKKQGLRLRLMDTTQAMLLRPDGHPGRYGHLQTAA
;
A
#
# COMPACT_ATOMS: atom_id res chain seq x y z
N LYS A 1 -4.33 -7.08 -9.12
CA LYS A 1 -3.31 -7.67 -10.02
C LYS A 1 -2.64 -6.52 -10.75
N THR A 2 -1.33 -6.60 -11.01
CA THR A 2 -0.59 -5.47 -11.61
C THR A 2 0.25 -5.92 -12.80
N THR A 3 0.22 -5.15 -13.88
CA THR A 3 1.08 -5.35 -15.06
C THR A 3 1.73 -4.02 -15.48
N LYS A 4 2.80 -4.08 -16.27
CA LYS A 4 3.34 -2.88 -16.95
C LYS A 4 2.32 -2.41 -17.99
N ALA A 5 2.09 -1.11 -18.08
CA ALA A 5 1.15 -0.55 -19.06
C ALA A 5 1.65 -0.74 -20.50
N ASP A 6 2.92 -0.45 -20.73
CA ASP A 6 3.63 -0.79 -21.96
C ASP A 6 4.87 -1.64 -21.58
N PRO A 7 4.88 -2.95 -21.87
CA PRO A 7 6.01 -3.80 -21.56
C PRO A 7 7.23 -3.60 -22.48
N THR A 8 7.05 -2.90 -23.60
CA THR A 8 8.10 -2.63 -24.61
C THR A 8 8.76 -1.27 -24.44
N ASP A 9 8.10 -0.34 -23.76
CA ASP A 9 8.66 0.96 -23.40
C ASP A 9 9.26 0.93 -21.98
N PRO A 10 10.60 0.95 -21.84
CA PRO A 10 11.25 0.98 -20.52
C PRO A 10 11.09 2.31 -19.79
N GLU A 11 10.73 3.40 -20.47
CA GLU A 11 10.52 4.72 -19.87
C GLU A 11 9.07 4.92 -19.36
N CYS A 12 8.16 4.01 -19.73
CA CYS A 12 6.77 4.04 -19.30
C CYS A 12 6.66 3.82 -17.78
N ASN A 13 6.34 4.90 -17.07
CA ASN A 13 6.15 4.91 -15.61
C ASN A 13 4.73 4.54 -15.15
N LEU A 14 3.86 4.11 -16.09
CA LEU A 14 2.48 3.72 -15.81
C LEU A 14 2.36 2.23 -15.49
N PHE A 15 1.52 1.91 -14.51
CA PHE A 15 1.15 0.54 -14.17
C PHE A 15 -0.34 0.32 -14.40
N ASN A 16 -0.71 -0.84 -14.94
CA ASN A 16 -2.10 -1.28 -14.97
C ASN A 16 -2.42 -1.97 -13.64
N LEU A 17 -3.47 -1.53 -12.96
CA LEU A 17 -3.96 -2.12 -11.72
C LEU A 17 -5.40 -2.58 -11.91
N TYR A 18 -5.58 -3.90 -11.90
CA TYR A 18 -6.88 -4.55 -11.94
C TYR A 18 -7.43 -4.60 -10.51
N LEU A 19 -8.51 -3.85 -10.29
CA LEU A 19 -9.05 -3.56 -8.96
C LEU A 19 -10.00 -4.64 -8.44
N ASP A 20 -10.49 -5.51 -9.32
CA ASP A 20 -11.40 -6.61 -9.06
C ASP A 20 -10.75 -8.00 -9.20
N GLU A 21 -9.46 -8.05 -9.56
CA GLU A 21 -8.67 -9.29 -9.67
C GLU A 21 -7.50 -9.31 -8.68
N TYR A 22 -7.38 -10.35 -7.85
CA TYR A 22 -6.15 -10.60 -7.08
C TYR A 22 -5.10 -11.34 -7.93
N ASP A 23 -3.83 -11.10 -7.63
CA ASP A 23 -2.72 -11.67 -8.43
C ASP A 23 -2.43 -13.13 -8.04
N THR A 24 -2.53 -14.04 -9.01
CA THR A 24 -2.34 -15.48 -8.82
C THR A 24 -0.91 -15.86 -8.44
N LYS A 25 0.08 -14.99 -8.70
CA LYS A 25 1.49 -15.26 -8.35
C LYS A 25 1.68 -15.50 -6.86
N TRP A 26 1.00 -14.72 -6.02
CA TRP A 26 1.06 -14.91 -4.57
C TRP A 26 -0.11 -15.74 -4.04
N THR A 27 -1.34 -15.54 -4.55
CA THR A 27 -2.52 -16.24 -4.00
C THR A 27 -2.52 -17.75 -4.24
N SER A 28 -1.84 -18.23 -5.29
CA SER A 28 -1.68 -19.68 -5.51
C SER A 28 -0.83 -20.38 -4.44
N GLN A 29 -0.04 -19.62 -3.68
CA GLN A 29 0.93 -20.16 -2.71
C GLN A 29 0.49 -19.94 -1.26
N ILE A 30 -0.47 -19.06 -0.98
CA ILE A 30 -0.78 -18.67 0.41
C ILE A 30 -1.32 -19.82 1.27
N ASN A 31 -1.96 -20.82 0.69
CA ASN A 31 -2.43 -22.00 1.44
C ASN A 31 -1.30 -22.87 2.02
N GLN A 32 -0.05 -22.63 1.61
CA GLN A 32 1.12 -23.34 2.11
C GLN A 32 1.73 -22.66 3.34
N LEU A 33 1.19 -21.52 3.77
CA LEU A 33 1.73 -20.71 4.86
C LEU A 33 0.90 -20.90 6.14
N ASP A 34 1.55 -20.89 7.30
CA ASP A 34 0.86 -20.80 8.59
C ASP A 34 0.55 -19.34 8.98
N TYR A 35 1.41 -18.42 8.52
CA TYR A 35 1.35 -16.99 8.83
C TYR A 35 1.50 -16.18 7.55
N LEU A 36 0.63 -15.18 7.39
CA LEU A 36 0.66 -14.24 6.28
C LEU A 36 0.72 -12.83 6.83
N VAL A 37 1.63 -12.00 6.33
CA VAL A 37 1.67 -10.57 6.64
C VAL A 37 1.54 -9.81 5.32
N ILE A 38 0.46 -9.04 5.17
CA ILE A 38 0.28 -8.13 4.05
C ILE A 38 0.46 -6.69 4.53
N SER A 39 1.08 -5.87 3.69
CA SER A 39 1.23 -4.43 3.90
C SER A 39 1.20 -3.73 2.55
N SER A 40 0.57 -2.56 2.49
CA SER A 40 0.50 -1.74 1.28
C SER A 40 0.46 -0.26 1.63
N GLY A 41 0.83 0.60 0.68
CA GLY A 41 0.93 2.04 0.93
C GLY A 41 1.63 2.80 -0.18
N HIS A 42 2.93 3.06 -0.01
CA HIS A 42 3.74 3.98 -0.82
C HIS A 42 3.64 3.82 -2.35
N TRP A 43 3.48 2.59 -2.85
CA TRP A 43 3.35 2.35 -4.30
C TRP A 43 2.08 2.95 -4.92
N PHE A 44 1.04 3.22 -4.13
CA PHE A 44 -0.19 3.85 -4.61
C PHE A 44 -0.03 5.35 -4.88
N TYR A 45 1.13 5.96 -4.60
CA TYR A 45 1.41 7.35 -5.01
C TYR A 45 1.96 7.44 -6.44
N ARG A 46 2.16 6.31 -7.14
CA ARG A 46 2.64 6.28 -8.52
C ARG A 46 1.51 6.51 -9.53
N PRO A 47 1.84 6.85 -10.80
CA PRO A 47 0.87 6.83 -11.89
C PRO A 47 0.33 5.42 -12.16
N VAL A 48 -1.00 5.28 -12.21
CA VAL A 48 -1.68 3.99 -12.35
C VAL A 48 -2.89 4.13 -13.25
N ILE A 49 -3.12 3.15 -14.13
CA ILE A 49 -4.35 2.98 -14.90
C ILE A 49 -5.18 1.90 -14.20
N PHE A 50 -6.43 2.20 -13.89
CA PHE A 50 -7.33 1.29 -13.19
C PHE A 50 -8.16 0.49 -14.18
N TYR A 51 -8.24 -0.82 -13.94
CA TYR A 51 -9.07 -1.75 -14.68
C TYR A 51 -10.12 -2.38 -13.76
N GLU A 52 -11.34 -2.50 -14.27
CA GLU A 52 -12.44 -3.28 -13.71
C GLU A 52 -13.14 -4.04 -14.84
N ASN A 53 -13.44 -5.32 -14.64
CA ASN A 53 -13.95 -6.23 -15.66
C ASN A 53 -13.14 -6.14 -16.98
N GLU A 54 -11.82 -6.09 -16.86
CA GLU A 54 -10.87 -5.94 -17.99
C GLU A 54 -11.03 -4.63 -18.81
N THR A 55 -11.81 -3.67 -18.32
CA THR A 55 -12.02 -2.36 -18.96
C THR A 55 -11.42 -1.22 -18.14
N ILE A 56 -10.95 -0.15 -18.80
CA ILE A 56 -10.40 1.02 -18.10
C ILE A 56 -11.53 1.73 -17.34
N SER A 57 -11.45 1.75 -16.02
CA SER A 57 -12.39 2.50 -15.16
C SER A 57 -11.92 3.92 -14.88
N GLY A 58 -10.63 4.19 -15.05
CA GLY A 58 -10.02 5.51 -14.95
C GLY A 58 -8.53 5.40 -14.70
N CYS A 59 -7.92 6.47 -14.20
CA CYS A 59 -6.51 6.47 -13.86
C CYS A 59 -6.18 7.47 -12.74
N GLN A 60 -4.98 7.36 -12.21
CA GLN A 60 -4.40 8.27 -11.25
C GLN A 60 -3.07 8.79 -11.79
N TYR A 61 -2.88 10.11 -11.76
CA TYR A 61 -1.63 10.78 -12.18
C TYR A 61 -1.16 10.43 -13.60
N CYS A 62 -2.07 10.04 -14.50
CA CYS A 62 -1.68 9.42 -15.78
C CYS A 62 -1.65 10.36 -16.99
N ALA A 63 -2.21 11.58 -16.91
CA ALA A 63 -2.31 12.55 -18.02
C ALA A 63 -2.82 11.99 -19.37
N LEU A 64 -3.47 10.81 -19.39
CA LEU A 64 -3.97 10.18 -20.61
C LEU A 64 -5.21 10.91 -21.12
N PRO A 65 -5.32 11.16 -22.44
CA PRO A 65 -6.52 11.73 -23.02
C PRO A 65 -7.71 10.77 -22.87
N ASN A 66 -8.92 11.33 -22.75
CA ASN A 66 -10.19 10.58 -22.67
C ASN A 66 -10.26 9.55 -21.52
N THR A 67 -9.48 9.72 -20.45
CA THR A 67 -9.49 8.84 -19.27
C THR A 67 -9.87 9.63 -18.02
N THR A 68 -10.83 9.13 -17.25
CA THR A 68 -11.27 9.76 -16.00
C THR A 68 -10.15 9.75 -14.96
N GLN A 69 -9.79 10.92 -14.42
CA GLN A 69 -8.89 11.01 -13.26
C GLN A 69 -9.66 10.61 -11.99
N LEU A 70 -9.12 9.63 -11.27
CA LEU A 70 -9.68 9.09 -10.03
C LEU A 70 -8.70 9.35 -8.88
N PRO A 71 -9.23 9.58 -7.66
CA PRO A 71 -8.39 9.88 -6.50
C PRO A 71 -7.60 8.65 -6.05
N LEU A 72 -6.46 8.86 -5.40
CA LEU A 72 -5.61 7.79 -4.84
C LEU A 72 -6.41 6.78 -4.00
N TYR A 73 -7.30 7.29 -3.16
CA TYR A 73 -8.11 6.48 -2.27
C TYR A 73 -9.06 5.54 -3.02
N TYR A 74 -9.51 5.88 -4.24
CA TYR A 74 -10.34 4.97 -5.04
C TYR A 74 -9.60 3.68 -5.38
N GLY A 75 -8.38 3.80 -5.92
CA GLY A 75 -7.55 2.65 -6.26
C GLY A 75 -7.10 1.88 -5.02
N TYR A 76 -6.70 2.60 -3.97
CA TYR A 76 -6.22 2.01 -2.72
C TYR A 76 -7.29 1.17 -2.02
N THR A 77 -8.49 1.74 -1.79
CA THR A 77 -9.61 1.05 -1.13
C THR A 77 -9.97 -0.24 -1.86
N LYS A 78 -10.16 -0.18 -3.18
CA LYS A 78 -10.54 -1.36 -3.98
C LYS A 78 -9.44 -2.43 -4.01
N ALA A 79 -8.18 -2.03 -4.18
CA ALA A 79 -7.08 -2.98 -4.20
C ALA A 79 -6.88 -3.68 -2.85
N LEU A 80 -7.04 -2.94 -1.73
CA LEU A 80 -7.01 -3.53 -0.39
C LEU A 80 -8.16 -4.51 -0.20
N ARG A 81 -9.38 -4.12 -0.56
CA ARG A 81 -10.57 -4.98 -0.49
C ARG A 81 -10.38 -6.28 -1.28
N THR A 82 -9.87 -6.19 -2.50
CA THR A 82 -9.59 -7.37 -3.34
C THR A 82 -8.49 -8.26 -2.75
N SER A 83 -7.49 -7.67 -2.10
CA SER A 83 -6.43 -8.43 -1.40
C SER A 83 -6.98 -9.16 -0.17
N LEU A 84 -7.82 -8.49 0.64
CA LEU A 84 -8.48 -9.09 1.79
C LEU A 84 -9.45 -10.19 1.36
N ARG A 85 -10.20 -9.98 0.27
CA ARG A 85 -11.06 -11.00 -0.34
C ARG A 85 -10.25 -12.25 -0.71
N ALA A 86 -9.08 -12.09 -1.31
CA ALA A 86 -8.21 -13.22 -1.65
C ALA A 86 -7.82 -14.05 -0.42
N ILE A 87 -7.51 -13.39 0.70
CA ILE A 87 -7.18 -14.05 1.97
C ILE A 87 -8.41 -14.77 2.54
N LEU A 88 -9.55 -14.09 2.56
CA LEU A 88 -10.82 -14.65 3.04
C LEU A 88 -11.23 -15.89 2.25
N GLU A 89 -11.02 -15.91 0.95
CA GLU A 89 -11.37 -17.04 0.07
C GLU A 89 -10.36 -18.18 0.15
N ASN A 90 -9.06 -17.87 0.21
CA ASN A 90 -8.00 -18.83 -0.12
C ASN A 90 -6.95 -19.02 0.97
N PHE A 91 -7.14 -18.57 2.21
CA PHE A 91 -6.14 -18.74 3.28
C PHE A 91 -6.73 -19.39 4.54
N LYS A 92 -5.92 -20.24 5.17
CA LYS A 92 -6.11 -20.79 6.53
C LYS A 92 -4.83 -20.50 7.33
N GLY A 93 -4.95 -20.14 8.59
CA GLY A 93 -3.83 -19.73 9.44
C GLY A 93 -4.05 -18.36 10.07
N LEU A 94 -2.96 -17.64 10.35
CA LEU A 94 -2.98 -16.31 10.95
C LEU A 94 -2.49 -15.24 9.96
N ALA A 95 -3.41 -14.40 9.49
CA ALA A 95 -3.11 -13.28 8.62
C ALA A 95 -3.03 -11.97 9.42
N PHE A 96 -2.03 -11.16 9.13
CA PHE A 96 -1.86 -9.80 9.63
C PHE A 96 -1.99 -8.80 8.48
N LEU A 97 -2.80 -7.76 8.68
CA LEU A 97 -2.63 -6.51 7.95
C LEU A 97 -1.71 -5.62 8.77
N ARG A 98 -0.51 -5.32 8.26
CA ARG A 98 0.34 -4.29 8.85
C ARG A 98 -0.03 -2.94 8.24
N SER A 99 -0.39 -2.00 9.12
CA SER A 99 -0.84 -0.68 8.70
C SER A 99 0.28 0.14 8.05
N PHE A 100 -0.11 1.28 7.48
CA PHE A 100 0.78 2.19 6.77
C PHE A 100 1.96 2.64 7.64
N SER A 101 3.13 2.75 7.02
CA SER A 101 4.34 3.23 7.68
C SER A 101 4.74 4.56 7.05
N PRO A 102 4.48 5.69 7.71
CA PRO A 102 4.71 7.04 7.17
C PRO A 102 6.15 7.29 6.70
N GLN A 103 6.25 8.09 5.64
CA GLN A 103 7.51 8.73 5.25
C GLN A 103 7.74 9.99 6.07
N HIS A 104 8.98 10.48 6.14
CA HIS A 104 9.35 11.64 6.97
C HIS A 104 10.27 12.60 6.22
N PHE A 105 10.06 12.74 4.91
CA PHE A 105 10.86 13.64 4.08
C PHE A 105 10.55 15.10 4.41
N GLU A 106 11.60 15.89 4.59
CA GLU A 106 11.57 17.33 4.80
C GLU A 106 12.24 18.02 3.61
N GLY A 107 11.82 19.25 3.29
CA GLY A 107 12.42 20.04 2.20
C GLY A 107 12.06 19.58 0.78
N GLY A 108 11.27 18.51 0.64
CA GLY A 108 10.78 17.99 -0.65
C GLY A 108 10.24 16.57 -0.53
N PRO A 109 9.59 16.04 -1.58
CA PRO A 109 9.25 14.62 -1.66
C PRO A 109 10.49 13.74 -1.90
N TRP A 110 10.32 12.43 -1.74
CA TRP A 110 11.36 11.41 -1.88
C TRP A 110 12.13 11.46 -3.21
N ASP A 111 11.49 11.92 -4.30
CA ASP A 111 12.02 11.98 -5.66
C ASP A 111 12.49 13.38 -6.10
N LYS A 112 12.35 14.40 -5.25
CA LYS A 112 12.72 15.80 -5.59
C LYS A 112 13.60 16.44 -4.54
N GLY A 113 14.51 15.66 -3.95
CA GLY A 113 15.53 16.17 -3.03
C GLY A 113 15.08 16.31 -1.58
N GLY A 114 13.97 15.69 -1.18
CA GLY A 114 13.61 15.56 0.23
C GLY A 114 14.60 14.71 1.02
N ASP A 115 14.78 15.02 2.30
CA ASP A 115 15.65 14.27 3.22
C ASP A 115 15.00 14.12 4.60
N CYS A 116 15.37 13.09 5.36
CA CYS A 116 14.98 12.93 6.76
C CYS A 116 16.21 13.05 7.65
N VAL A 117 16.50 14.28 8.10
CA VAL A 117 17.72 14.60 8.87
C VAL A 117 17.56 14.41 10.38
N ARG A 118 16.40 13.91 10.82
CA ARG A 118 16.09 13.75 12.24
C ARG A 118 16.86 12.58 12.84
N THR A 119 17.43 12.81 14.02
CA THR A 119 18.25 11.83 14.75
C THR A 119 17.64 11.41 16.08
N ARG A 120 16.42 11.89 16.38
CA ARG A 120 15.66 11.51 17.58
C ARG A 120 14.19 11.28 17.26
N PRO A 121 13.48 10.48 18.07
CA PRO A 121 12.03 10.36 17.97
C PRO A 121 11.32 11.69 18.19
N TYR A 122 10.12 11.79 17.64
CA TYR A 122 9.16 12.82 18.04
C TYR A 122 8.57 12.50 19.42
N ARG A 123 8.37 13.54 20.22
CA ARG A 123 7.45 13.52 21.36
C ARG A 123 6.01 13.55 20.83
N ARG A 124 5.07 13.13 21.67
CA ARG A 124 3.64 13.02 21.31
C ARG A 124 3.05 14.31 20.71
N ASN A 125 3.55 15.48 21.11
CA ASN A 125 3.06 16.79 20.68
C ASN A 125 3.93 17.47 19.60
N GLU A 126 4.96 16.79 19.08
CA GLU A 126 5.89 17.37 18.10
C GLU A 126 5.53 17.03 16.65
N THR A 127 4.56 16.14 16.43
CA THR A 127 4.11 15.77 15.09
C THR A 127 2.61 15.54 15.07
N ILE A 128 1.99 15.91 13.94
CA ILE A 128 0.62 15.54 13.61
C ILE A 128 0.73 14.63 12.39
N PRO A 129 0.01 13.50 12.36
CA PRO A 129 -0.01 12.66 11.17
C PRO A 129 -0.36 13.48 9.91
N GLU A 130 0.42 13.34 8.83
CA GLU A 130 0.13 14.03 7.58
C GLU A 130 -1.23 13.56 7.03
N GLY A 131 -2.03 14.49 6.48
CA GLY A 131 -3.43 14.23 6.15
C GLY A 131 -3.66 13.11 5.11
N ALA A 132 -2.68 12.81 4.27
CA ALA A 132 -2.76 11.69 3.32
C ALA A 132 -2.50 10.33 4.01
N ASP A 133 -1.51 10.29 4.90
CA ASP A 133 -1.11 9.09 5.65
C ASP A 133 -2.24 8.64 6.59
N LEU A 134 -2.93 9.60 7.22
CA LEU A 134 -4.13 9.33 8.01
C LEU A 134 -5.23 8.69 7.18
N LYS A 135 -5.52 9.24 6.00
CA LYS A 135 -6.59 8.72 5.16
C LYS A 135 -6.31 7.29 4.69
N ILE A 136 -5.07 6.97 4.36
CA ILE A 136 -4.68 5.59 4.03
C ILE A 136 -4.88 4.68 5.24
N HIS A 137 -4.45 5.10 6.43
CA HIS A 137 -4.63 4.34 7.66
C HIS A 137 -6.12 4.12 8.00
N ASP A 138 -6.94 5.16 7.88
CA ASP A 138 -8.39 5.07 8.13
C ASP A 138 -9.04 4.05 7.18
N ILE A 139 -8.70 4.09 5.89
CA ILE A 139 -9.15 3.10 4.90
C ILE A 139 -8.69 1.68 5.28
N GLN A 140 -7.44 1.53 5.71
CA GLN A 140 -6.93 0.22 6.15
C GLN A 140 -7.72 -0.33 7.32
N VAL A 141 -8.03 0.51 8.32
CA VAL A 141 -8.81 0.11 9.51
C VAL A 141 -10.25 -0.21 9.12
N GLU A 142 -10.87 0.58 8.25
CA GLU A 142 -12.25 0.37 7.79
C GLU A 142 -12.39 -0.94 7.01
N GLU A 143 -11.58 -1.15 5.97
CA GLU A 143 -11.62 -2.36 5.15
C GLU A 143 -11.21 -3.60 5.96
N PHE A 144 -10.28 -3.45 6.92
CA PHE A 144 -9.92 -4.52 7.85
C PHE A 144 -11.12 -4.94 8.70
N ARG A 145 -11.85 -3.98 9.29
CA ARG A 145 -13.04 -4.28 10.12
C ARG A 145 -14.10 -5.01 9.31
N ALA A 146 -14.36 -4.57 8.07
CA ALA A 146 -15.27 -5.26 7.18
C ALA A 146 -14.83 -6.72 6.92
N ALA A 147 -13.54 -6.92 6.60
CA ALA A 147 -12.99 -8.26 6.39
C ALA A 147 -13.00 -9.12 7.67
N GLU A 148 -12.83 -8.52 8.85
CA GLU A 148 -12.90 -9.22 10.13
C GLU A 148 -14.31 -9.75 10.41
N GLU A 149 -15.35 -8.97 10.11
CA GLU A 149 -16.74 -9.44 10.22
C GLU A 149 -17.05 -10.59 9.26
N GLU A 150 -16.49 -10.58 8.05
CA GLU A 150 -16.60 -11.70 7.11
C GLU A 150 -15.80 -12.93 7.56
N MET A 151 -14.60 -12.71 8.12
CA MET A 151 -13.73 -13.76 8.64
C MET A 151 -14.40 -14.54 9.76
N LYS A 152 -15.20 -13.91 10.63
CA LYS A 152 -15.94 -14.59 11.72
C LYS A 152 -16.85 -15.72 11.22
N LYS A 153 -17.24 -15.70 9.94
CA LYS A 153 -18.08 -16.74 9.30
C LYS A 153 -17.24 -17.92 8.76
N LYS A 154 -15.91 -17.87 8.88
CA LYS A 154 -14.97 -18.83 8.29
C LYS A 154 -14.22 -19.58 9.39
N GLN A 155 -14.06 -20.89 9.19
CA GLN A 155 -13.26 -21.73 10.09
C GLN A 155 -11.79 -21.78 9.66
N GLY A 156 -10.88 -21.81 10.63
CA GLY A 156 -9.44 -22.00 10.39
C GLY A 156 -8.68 -20.77 9.88
N LEU A 157 -9.34 -19.61 9.77
CA LEU A 157 -8.70 -18.33 9.46
C LEU A 157 -8.77 -17.43 10.70
N ARG A 158 -7.66 -16.77 11.02
CA ARG A 158 -7.60 -15.67 11.97
C ARG A 158 -7.03 -14.46 11.26
N LEU A 159 -7.68 -13.32 11.42
CA LEU A 159 -7.24 -12.04 10.90
C LEU A 159 -6.87 -11.11 12.08
N ARG A 160 -5.77 -10.36 11.97
CA ARG A 160 -5.28 -9.42 13.00
C ARG A 160 -4.76 -8.15 12.36
N LEU A 161 -5.02 -7.02 13.00
CA LEU A 161 -4.46 -5.73 12.61
C LEU A 161 -3.18 -5.50 13.42
N MET A 162 -2.06 -5.33 12.71
CA MET A 162 -0.82 -4.81 13.28
C MET A 162 -0.80 -3.30 13.01
N ASP A 163 -1.45 -2.55 13.91
CA ASP A 163 -1.56 -1.09 13.79
C ASP A 163 -0.28 -0.42 14.27
N THR A 164 0.58 -0.09 13.31
CA THR A 164 1.91 0.49 13.54
C THR A 164 2.00 1.96 13.15
N THR A 165 0.96 2.54 12.53
CA THR A 165 1.04 3.85 11.86
C THR A 165 1.49 4.93 12.83
N GLN A 166 0.82 5.04 13.98
CA GLN A 166 1.14 6.05 14.98
C GLN A 166 2.52 5.84 15.61
N ALA A 167 2.92 4.58 15.82
CA ALA A 167 4.24 4.27 16.37
C ALA A 167 5.35 4.65 15.38
N MET A 168 5.17 4.37 14.09
CA MET A 168 6.15 4.67 13.05
C MET A 168 6.22 6.18 12.73
N LEU A 169 5.11 6.90 12.83
CA LEU A 169 5.08 8.36 12.70
C LEU A 169 5.96 9.08 13.74
N LEU A 170 6.13 8.49 14.92
CA LEU A 170 6.96 9.09 15.98
C LEU A 170 8.46 8.79 15.79
N ARG A 171 8.83 8.07 14.72
CA ARG A 171 10.19 7.54 14.52
C ARG A 171 10.84 8.03 13.21
N PRO A 172 10.97 9.35 12.99
CA PRO A 172 11.74 9.85 11.86
C PRO A 172 13.22 9.43 11.96
N ASP A 173 13.74 9.22 13.17
CA ASP A 173 15.07 8.68 13.45
C ASP A 173 15.26 7.21 13.04
N GLY A 174 14.18 6.51 12.71
CA GLY A 174 14.21 5.11 12.29
C GLY A 174 14.49 4.90 10.80
N HIS A 175 14.56 5.97 9.99
CA HIS A 175 14.86 5.83 8.57
C HIS A 175 16.33 5.53 8.34
N PRO A 176 16.67 4.65 7.38
CA PRO A 176 18.07 4.42 7.01
C PRO A 176 18.72 5.66 6.37
N GLY A 177 17.91 6.60 5.87
CA GLY A 177 18.37 7.80 5.19
C GLY A 177 19.37 7.47 4.07
N ARG A 178 20.47 8.23 4.01
CA ARG A 178 21.56 8.02 3.03
C ARG A 178 22.34 6.71 3.23
N TYR A 179 22.14 6.02 4.36
CA TYR A 179 22.82 4.76 4.68
C TYR A 179 22.03 3.53 4.24
N GLY A 180 20.87 3.71 3.59
CA GLY A 180 20.02 2.60 3.08
C GLY A 180 20.47 2.00 1.75
N HIS A 181 21.46 2.62 1.09
CA HIS A 181 22.00 2.15 -0.18
C HIS A 181 23.49 1.89 -0.06
N LEU A 182 24.00 0.90 -0.80
CA LEU A 182 25.43 0.76 -1.02
C LEU A 182 25.93 2.06 -1.67
N GLN A 183 26.95 2.68 -1.08
CA GLN A 183 27.59 3.84 -1.69
C GLN A 183 28.13 3.40 -3.05
N THR A 184 27.53 3.87 -4.14
CA THR A 184 28.18 3.78 -5.45
C THR A 184 29.44 4.63 -5.34
N ALA A 185 30.61 3.99 -5.45
CA ALA A 185 31.89 4.67 -5.46
C ALA A 185 31.83 5.82 -6.48
N ALA A 186 32.20 7.01 -6.02
CA ALA A 186 32.31 8.21 -6.84
C ALA A 186 33.45 8.07 -7.86
#